data_AF-A0A497LB94-F1
#
_entry.id   AF-A0A497LB94-F1
#
_cell.length_a   1.000
_cell.length_b   1.000
_cell.length_c   1.000
_cell.angle_alpha   90.00
_cell.angle_beta   90.00
_cell.angle_gamma   90.00
#
_symmetry.space_group_name_H-M   'P 1'
#
loop_
_entity.id
_entity.type
_entity.pdbx_description
1 polymer ?
#
loop_
_entity_poly.entity_id
_entity_poly.type
_entity_poly.pdbx_seq_one_letter_code
_entity_poly.pdbx_strand_id
1 'polypeptide(L)'
;MELIDLASRGWALRYLREARAELNLAREKPALSLMFSLEAAKKAQACIYHCLGSAQALEMLVIDTLIERRAPSDNITRLLLAMEQLVQAVSETDDPLEAYRLASRAVRLASRVVQSVLGRGEGE
;
A
#
# COMPACT_ATOMS: atom_id res chain seq x y z
N MET A 1 9.83 23.27 -5.76
CA MET A 1 9.14 22.10 -5.19
C MET A 1 8.20 22.63 -4.13
N GLU A 2 6.89 22.53 -4.35
CA GLU A 2 5.89 23.11 -3.44
C GLU A 2 5.85 22.36 -2.11
N LEU A 3 5.48 23.04 -1.02
CA LEU A 3 5.35 22.46 0.33
C LEU A 3 4.42 21.23 0.36
N ILE A 4 3.38 21.21 -0.49
CA ILE A 4 2.41 20.12 -0.60
C ILE A 4 3.07 18.85 -1.15
N ASP A 5 3.94 18.98 -2.17
CA ASP A 5 4.69 17.85 -2.74
C ASP A 5 5.69 17.27 -1.73
N LEU A 6 6.39 18.13 -1.00
CA LEU A 6 7.30 17.70 0.07
C LEU A 6 6.58 16.96 1.21
N ALA A 7 5.42 17.46 1.63
CA ALA A 7 4.61 16.82 2.66
C ALA A 7 4.12 15.45 2.22
N SER A 8 3.56 15.33 1.00
CA SER A 8 3.10 14.05 0.44
C SER A 8 4.23 13.03 0.34
N ARG A 9 5.42 13.44 -0.10
CA ARG A 9 6.62 12.59 -0.11
C ARG A 9 7.02 12.11 1.28
N GLY A 10 7.00 13.00 2.27
CA GLY A 10 7.29 12.66 3.67
C GLY A 10 6.32 11.62 4.23
N TRP A 11 5.02 11.78 3.96
CA TRP A 11 3.99 10.81 4.32
C TRP A 11 4.19 9.46 3.63
N ALA A 12 4.48 9.45 2.33
CA ALA A 12 4.72 8.22 1.58
C ALA A 12 5.87 7.40 2.19
N LEU A 13 7.01 8.03 2.47
CA LEU A 13 8.16 7.37 3.09
C LEU A 13 7.85 6.90 4.52
N ARG A 14 7.14 7.71 5.31
CA ARG A 14 6.68 7.32 6.64
C ARG A 14 5.81 6.06 6.58
N TYR A 15 4.79 6.03 5.73
CA TYR A 15 3.92 4.87 5.59
C TYR A 15 4.66 3.62 5.11
N LEU A 16 5.66 3.75 4.22
CA LEU A 16 6.46 2.60 3.82
C LEU A 16 7.25 2.01 5.00
N ARG A 17 7.85 2.85 5.85
CA ARG A 17 8.57 2.40 7.06
C ARG A 17 7.63 1.72 8.04
N GLU A 18 6.46 2.31 8.29
CA GLU A 18 5.46 1.71 9.17
C GLU A 18 4.96 0.37 8.62
N ALA A 19 4.66 0.29 7.32
CA ALA A 19 4.24 -0.96 6.69
C ALA A 19 5.27 -2.08 6.85
N ARG A 20 6.57 -1.74 6.76
CA ARG A 20 7.67 -2.69 7.01
C ARG A 20 7.74 -3.10 8.49
N ALA A 21 7.53 -2.16 9.42
CA ALA A 21 7.49 -2.45 10.85
C ALA A 21 6.33 -3.40 11.21
N GLU A 22 5.13 -3.14 10.70
CA GLU A 22 3.97 -4.03 10.90
C GLU A 22 4.23 -5.42 10.29
N LEU A 23 4.83 -5.48 9.11
CA LEU A 23 5.17 -6.77 8.49
C LEU A 23 6.19 -7.57 9.33
N ASN A 24 7.16 -6.90 9.96
CA ASN A 24 8.06 -7.55 10.90
C ASN A 24 7.32 -8.08 12.12
N LEU A 25 6.39 -7.31 12.69
CA LEU A 25 5.55 -7.74 13.80
C LEU A 25 4.66 -8.93 13.43
N ALA A 26 4.10 -8.98 12.21
CA ALA A 26 3.33 -10.11 11.73
C ALA A 26 4.14 -11.42 11.74
N ARG A 27 5.42 -11.34 11.37
CA ARG A 27 6.35 -12.48 11.41
C ARG A 27 6.71 -12.89 12.84
N GLU A 28 6.94 -11.91 13.72
CA GLU A 28 7.43 -12.15 15.09
C GLU A 28 6.31 -12.56 16.06
N LYS A 29 5.06 -12.20 15.77
CA LYS A 29 3.90 -12.45 16.62
C LYS A 29 2.84 -13.26 15.86
N PRO A 30 3.01 -14.59 15.71
CA PRO A 30 2.09 -15.43 14.94
C PRO A 30 0.61 -15.29 15.33
N ALA A 31 0.33 -15.14 16.63
CA ALA A 31 -1.03 -14.96 17.16
C ALA A 31 -1.72 -13.66 16.70
N LEU A 32 -0.95 -12.66 16.26
CA LEU A 32 -1.44 -11.37 15.77
C LEU A 32 -1.09 -11.14 14.30
N SER A 33 -0.61 -12.19 13.59
CA SER A 33 -0.12 -12.06 12.23
C SER A 33 -1.20 -11.56 11.26
N LEU A 34 -2.45 -11.99 11.40
CA LEU A 34 -3.57 -11.51 10.59
C LEU A 34 -3.75 -9.99 10.73
N MET A 35 -3.82 -9.50 11.97
CA MET A 35 -3.96 -8.07 12.27
C MET A 35 -2.79 -7.25 11.71
N PHE A 36 -1.55 -7.66 12.02
CA PHE A 36 -0.37 -6.93 11.57
C PHE A 36 -0.17 -6.99 10.06
N SER A 37 -0.55 -8.09 9.41
CA SER A 37 -0.53 -8.22 7.94
C SER A 37 -1.52 -7.24 7.30
N LEU A 38 -2.73 -7.13 7.85
CA LEU A 38 -3.72 -6.16 7.36
C LEU A 38 -3.25 -4.72 7.53
N GLU A 39 -2.68 -4.38 8.69
CA GLU A 39 -2.11 -3.05 8.93
C GLU A 39 -0.94 -2.73 8.00
N ALA A 40 -0.06 -3.70 7.75
CA ALA A 40 1.02 -3.56 6.79
C ALA A 40 0.49 -3.28 5.37
N ALA A 41 -0.53 -4.01 4.93
CA ALA A 41 -1.14 -3.83 3.61
C ALA A 41 -1.81 -2.45 3.45
N LYS A 42 -2.59 -2.02 4.45
CA LYS A 42 -3.25 -0.69 4.47
C LYS A 42 -2.22 0.45 4.43
N LYS A 43 -1.16 0.35 5.22
CA LYS A 43 -0.07 1.35 5.22
C LYS A 43 0.69 1.36 3.89
N ALA A 44 0.91 0.21 3.27
CA ALA A 44 1.49 0.15 1.94
C ALA A 44 0.59 0.80 0.87
N GLN A 45 -0.74 0.70 0.99
CA GLN A 45 -1.68 1.40 0.11
C GLN A 45 -1.61 2.92 0.30
N ALA A 46 -1.69 3.39 1.55
CA ALA A 46 -1.55 4.81 1.88
C ALA A 46 -0.23 5.38 1.35
N CYS A 47 0.86 4.62 1.45
CA CYS A 47 2.16 4.96 0.87
C CYS A 47 2.05 5.26 -0.64
N ILE A 48 1.43 4.35 -1.42
CA ILE A 48 1.26 4.53 -2.87
C ILE A 48 0.43 5.78 -3.17
N TYR A 49 -0.65 5.99 -2.41
CA TYR A 49 -1.55 7.12 -2.61
C TYR A 49 -0.83 8.46 -2.39
N HIS A 50 -0.08 8.59 -1.30
CA HIS A 50 0.73 9.78 -1.04
C HIS A 50 1.92 9.92 -2.00
N CYS A 51 2.43 8.82 -2.56
CA CYS A 51 3.54 8.85 -3.51
C CYS A 51 3.10 9.37 -4.88
N LEU A 52 1.87 9.08 -5.29
CA LEU A 52 1.35 9.41 -6.62
C LEU A 52 0.58 10.74 -6.69
N GLY A 53 0.24 11.34 -5.55
CA GLY A 53 -0.37 12.66 -5.50
C GLY A 53 -1.25 12.89 -4.28
N SER A 54 -2.47 13.36 -4.50
CA SER A 54 -3.46 13.55 -3.44
C SER A 54 -4.08 12.21 -3.06
N ALA A 55 -3.81 11.75 -1.84
CA ALA A 55 -4.31 10.46 -1.37
C ALA A 55 -5.84 10.38 -1.41
N GLN A 56 -6.52 11.46 -1.03
CA GLN A 56 -7.98 11.55 -1.05
C GLN A 56 -8.55 11.44 -2.47
N ALA A 57 -7.90 12.08 -3.45
CA ALA A 57 -8.33 12.00 -4.84
C ALA A 57 -8.17 10.59 -5.41
N LEU A 58 -7.07 9.91 -5.06
CA LEU A 58 -6.80 8.54 -5.52
C LEU A 58 -7.71 7.52 -4.84
N GLU A 59 -8.07 7.73 -3.58
CA GLU A 59 -9.07 6.91 -2.89
C GLU A 59 -10.45 7.02 -3.56
N MET A 60 -10.90 8.23 -3.87
CA MET A 60 -12.14 8.44 -4.63
C MET A 60 -12.09 7.78 -6.01
N LEU A 61 -10.97 7.92 -6.73
CA LEU A 61 -10.78 7.27 -8.04
C LEU A 61 -10.95 5.74 -7.95
N VAL A 62 -10.39 5.11 -6.92
CA VAL A 62 -10.52 3.65 -6.70
C VAL A 62 -11.97 3.28 -6.41
N ILE A 63 -12.63 4.00 -5.50
CA ILE A 63 -14.03 3.76 -5.14
C ILE A 63 -14.93 3.88 -6.38
N ASP A 64 -14.81 4.96 -7.14
CA ASP A 64 -15.60 5.20 -8.34
C ASP A 64 -15.38 4.09 -9.38
N THR A 65 -14.12 3.70 -9.61
CA THR A 65 -13.79 2.66 -10.58
C THR A 65 -14.39 1.29 -10.20
N LEU A 66 -14.42 0.96 -8.90
CA LEU A 66 -15.04 -0.26 -8.39
C LEU A 66 -16.57 -0.22 -8.51
N ILE A 67 -17.20 0.90 -8.16
CA ILE A 67 -18.66 1.08 -8.23
C ILE A 67 -19.14 1.00 -9.68
N GLU A 68 -18.47 1.70 -10.58
CA GLU A 68 -18.85 1.77 -11.99
C GLU A 68 -18.46 0.50 -12.78
N ARG A 69 -17.74 -0.45 -12.17
CA ARG A 69 -17.21 -1.67 -12.80
C ARG A 69 -16.44 -1.38 -14.09
N ARG A 70 -15.75 -0.24 -14.16
CA ARG A 70 -14.98 0.16 -15.33
C ARG A 70 -13.66 -0.60 -15.40
N ALA A 71 -13.27 -0.98 -16.61
CA ALA A 71 -11.90 -1.43 -16.84
C ALA A 71 -10.93 -0.26 -16.60
N PRO A 72 -9.76 -0.50 -15.97
CA PRO A 72 -8.79 0.56 -15.71
C PRO A 72 -8.32 1.20 -17.02
N SER A 73 -8.48 2.52 -17.12
CA SER A 73 -8.14 3.33 -18.29
C SER A 73 -6.63 3.45 -18.54
N ASP A 74 -5.83 3.24 -17.50
CA ASP A 74 -4.39 3.48 -17.51
C ASP A 74 -3.65 2.59 -16.49
N ASN A 75 -2.32 2.65 -16.51
CA ASN A 75 -1.47 1.82 -15.66
C ASN A 75 -1.51 2.23 -14.17
N ILE A 76 -1.78 3.50 -13.86
CA ILE A 76 -1.87 3.99 -12.48
C ILE A 76 -3.17 3.46 -11.86
N THR A 77 -4.31 3.63 -12.54
CA THR A 77 -5.59 3.08 -12.10
C THR A 77 -5.50 1.55 -11.92
N ARG A 78 -4.85 0.84 -12.85
CA ARG A 78 -4.60 -0.61 -12.71
C ARG A 78 -3.77 -0.96 -11.47
N LEU A 79 -2.71 -0.18 -11.19
CA LEU A 79 -1.87 -0.36 -10.01
C LEU A 79 -2.67 -0.16 -8.71
N LEU A 80 -3.48 0.90 -8.64
CA LEU A 80 -4.29 1.21 -7.47
C LEU A 80 -5.32 0.11 -7.20
N LEU A 81 -6.00 -0.37 -8.24
CA LEU A 81 -6.93 -1.50 -8.12
C LEU A 81 -6.24 -2.79 -7.70
N ALA A 82 -5.05 -3.09 -8.25
CA ALA A 82 -4.28 -4.26 -7.84
C ALA A 82 -3.84 -4.17 -6.36
N MET A 83 -3.55 -2.96 -5.88
CA MET A 83 -3.24 -2.74 -4.47
C MET A 83 -4.47 -2.95 -3.58
N GLU A 84 -5.62 -2.41 -3.97
CA GLU A 84 -6.90 -2.61 -3.26
C GLU A 84 -7.26 -4.09 -3.17
N GLN A 85 -7.13 -4.84 -4.27
CA GLN A 85 -7.35 -6.29 -4.29
C GLN A 85 -6.42 -7.05 -3.34
N LEU A 86 -5.16 -6.62 -3.20
CA LEU A 86 -4.24 -7.21 -2.23
C LEU A 86 -4.69 -6.93 -0.79
N VAL A 87 -5.14 -5.71 -0.48
CA VAL A 87 -5.66 -5.35 0.85
C VAL A 87 -6.91 -6.16 1.18
N GLN A 88 -7.84 -6.28 0.24
CA GLN A 88 -9.06 -7.10 0.40
C GLN A 88 -8.70 -8.57 0.63
N ALA A 89 -7.82 -9.15 -0.18
CA ALA A 89 -7.40 -10.53 -0.02
C ALA A 89 -6.72 -10.80 1.34
N VAL A 90 -5.98 -9.83 1.90
CA VAL A 90 -5.44 -9.93 3.27
C VAL A 90 -6.54 -9.88 4.32
N SER A 91 -7.59 -9.08 4.09
CA SER A 91 -8.72 -8.96 5.02
C SER A 91 -9.67 -10.15 5.00
N GLU A 92 -9.73 -10.89 3.90
CA GLU A 92 -10.66 -12.01 3.71
C GLU A 92 -10.06 -13.38 4.08
N THR A 93 -8.73 -13.47 4.18
CA THR A 93 -8.06 -14.73 4.53
C THR A 93 -8.01 -14.93 6.05
N ASP A 94 -8.34 -16.15 6.48
CA ASP A 94 -8.17 -16.59 7.86
C ASP A 94 -6.82 -17.29 8.10
N ASP A 95 -6.02 -17.53 7.05
CA ASP A 95 -4.70 -18.14 7.14
C ASP A 95 -3.63 -17.07 7.44
N PRO A 96 -2.97 -17.11 8.62
CA PRO A 96 -1.91 -16.16 9.00
C PRO A 96 -0.72 -16.14 8.06
N LEU A 97 -0.36 -17.28 7.45
CA LEU A 97 0.78 -17.37 6.53
C LEU A 97 0.43 -16.72 5.19
N GLU A 98 -0.78 -16.96 4.70
CA GLU A 98 -1.27 -16.36 3.46
C GLU A 98 -1.44 -14.85 3.62
N ALA A 99 -2.01 -14.38 4.74
CA ALA A 99 -2.10 -12.95 5.07
C ALA A 99 -0.72 -12.28 5.03
N TYR A 100 0.27 -12.89 5.70
CA TYR A 100 1.65 -12.39 5.70
C TYR A 100 2.23 -12.34 4.28
N ARG A 101 2.00 -13.38 3.47
CA ARG A 101 2.49 -13.45 2.08
C ARG A 101 1.89 -12.36 1.20
N LEU A 102 0.58 -12.13 1.31
CA LEU A 102 -0.15 -11.11 0.57
C LEU A 102 0.27 -9.70 1.01
N ALA A 103 0.35 -9.44 2.33
CA ALA A 103 0.85 -8.19 2.88
C ALA A 103 2.30 -7.91 2.45
N SER A 104 3.15 -8.93 2.43
CA SER A 104 4.52 -8.82 1.92
C SER A 104 4.57 -8.40 0.44
N ARG A 105 3.63 -8.87 -0.39
CA ARG A 105 3.52 -8.44 -1.80
C ARG A 105 3.11 -6.97 -1.89
N ALA A 106 2.14 -6.55 -1.09
CA ALA A 106 1.70 -5.16 -0.97
C ALA A 106 2.86 -4.23 -0.59
N VAL A 107 3.62 -4.55 0.47
CA VAL A 107 4.78 -3.76 0.90
C VAL A 107 5.87 -3.69 -0.18
N ARG A 108 6.16 -4.81 -0.86
CA ARG A 108 7.12 -4.80 -1.97
C ARG A 108 6.66 -3.93 -3.14
N LEU A 109 5.37 -3.96 -3.47
CA LEU A 109 4.79 -3.12 -4.51
C LEU A 109 4.94 -1.64 -4.17
N ALA A 110 4.55 -1.24 -2.95
CA ALA A 110 4.73 0.13 -2.47
C ALA A 110 6.19 0.59 -2.52
N SER A 111 7.13 -0.28 -2.11
CA SER A 111 8.56 0.02 -2.19
C SER A 111 9.03 0.29 -3.62
N ARG A 112 8.55 -0.50 -4.60
CA ARG A 112 8.88 -0.30 -6.02
C ARG A 112 8.30 1.00 -6.57
N VAL A 113 7.09 1.37 -6.16
CA VAL A 113 6.45 2.65 -6.55
C VAL A 113 7.26 3.82 -6.01
N VAL A 114 7.59 3.80 -4.71
CA VAL A 114 8.42 4.83 -4.07
C VAL A 114 9.78 4.95 -4.78
N GLN A 115 10.43 3.82 -5.09
CA GLN A 115 11.69 3.83 -5.83
C GLN A 115 11.52 4.45 -7.22
N SER A 116 10.44 4.12 -7.94
CA SER A 116 10.20 4.60 -9.30
C SER A 116 9.87 6.08 -9.36
N VAL A 117 9.15 6.61 -8.35
CA VAL A 117 8.64 7.99 -8.34
C VAL A 117 9.60 8.93 -7.60
N LEU A 118 10.24 8.48 -6.52
CA LEU A 118 11.10 9.31 -5.67
C LEU A 118 12.60 9.00 -5.82
N GLY A 119 12.97 7.93 -6.53
CA GLY A 119 14.37 7.49 -6.67
C GLY A 119 14.99 6.91 -5.39
N ARG A 120 14.21 6.71 -4.31
CA ARG A 120 14.69 6.17 -3.02
C ARG A 120 14.03 4.81 -2.76
N GLY A 121 14.80 3.72 -2.85
CA GLY A 121 14.25 2.35 -2.80
C GLY A 121 14.88 1.41 -1.78
N GLU A 122 16.06 1.71 -1.24
CA GLU A 122 16.80 0.79 -0.38
C GLU A 122 17.51 1.55 0.75
N GLY A 123 17.26 1.14 2.00
CA GLY A 123 18.15 1.39 3.15
C GLY A 123 18.11 2.76 3.82
N GLU A 124 16.96 3.20 4.34
CA GLU A 124 16.85 4.11 5.51
C GLU A 124 15.71 3.69 6.43
#